data_AF-A0A1G7LL99-F1
#
_entry.id   AF-A0A1G7LL99-F1
#
_cell.length_a   1.000
_cell.length_b   1.000
_cell.length_c   1.000
_cell.angle_alpha   90.00
_cell.angle_beta   90.00
_cell.angle_gamma   90.00
#
_symmetry.space_group_name_H-M   'P 1'
#
loop_
_entity.id
_entity.type
_entity.pdbx_description
1 polymer ?
#
loop_
_entity_poly.entity_id
_entity_poly.type
_entity_poly.pdbx_seq_one_letter_code
_entity_poly.pdbx_strand_id
1 'polypeptide(L)'
;MTGKNNQTKAGSHLLHHKSRIVKLCGKQEADRRAIGLEWIIELALLLIQYLFPGLYIRHISERYGTVSKTMASEVYLITKLVFVWAILFIPLYDQGFRMAGYPVFLFAALYLSIETLFYIPTLFFDEQVSHEHYSKVRGAILMFIHYWILIITFAITYLSTRSINFTNGSVVTKPFDSFYFSVITACTIGYGDITPHTTFGRMCVIIQSAIFVIFGAVLINLLISQPQDNANIHKD
;
A
#
# COMPACT_ATOMS: atom_id res chain seq x y z
N MET A 1 -1.87 55.17 -50.31
CA MET A 1 -2.43 53.84 -50.65
C MET A 1 -1.34 52.81 -50.35
N THR A 2 -1.42 52.14 -49.20
CA THR A 2 -1.88 50.75 -49.01
C THR A 2 -0.70 49.80 -48.81
N GLY A 3 -0.14 49.77 -47.59
CA GLY A 3 1.01 48.92 -47.29
C GLY A 3 1.20 48.51 -45.82
N LYS A 4 0.19 48.64 -44.95
CA LYS A 4 0.33 48.30 -43.51
C LYS A 4 -0.68 47.31 -42.94
N ASN A 5 -1.62 46.77 -43.72
CA ASN A 5 -2.72 45.95 -43.17
C ASN A 5 -2.58 44.42 -43.29
N ASN A 6 -1.47 43.89 -43.82
CA ASN A 6 -1.31 42.43 -43.98
C ASN A 6 -0.50 41.73 -42.88
N GLN A 7 0.23 42.45 -42.02
CA GLN A 7 1.02 41.80 -40.95
C GLN A 7 0.24 41.57 -39.64
N THR A 8 -0.80 42.36 -39.37
CA THR A 8 -1.67 42.19 -38.19
C THR A 8 -2.70 41.06 -38.33
N LYS A 9 -3.10 40.72 -39.58
CA LYS A 9 -4.02 39.60 -39.86
C LYS A 9 -3.35 38.22 -39.78
N ALA A 10 -2.06 38.13 -40.10
CA ALA A 10 -1.31 36.85 -40.04
C ALA A 10 -1.01 36.42 -38.58
N GLY A 11 -0.67 37.38 -37.71
CA GLY A 11 -0.37 37.11 -36.29
C GLY A 11 -1.60 36.67 -35.47
N SER A 12 -2.77 37.25 -35.74
CA SER A 12 -4.02 36.88 -35.06
C SER A 12 -4.53 35.49 -35.46
N HIS A 13 -4.30 35.07 -36.71
CA HIS A 13 -4.65 33.73 -37.19
C HIS A 13 -3.75 32.64 -36.58
N LEU A 14 -2.45 32.92 -36.40
CA LEU A 14 -1.49 32.03 -35.73
C LEU A 14 -1.76 31.88 -34.22
N LEU A 15 -2.15 32.96 -33.55
CA LEU A 15 -2.53 32.92 -32.13
C LEU A 15 -3.82 32.13 -31.89
N HIS A 16 -4.80 32.26 -32.79
CA HIS A 16 -6.04 31.48 -32.73
C HIS A 16 -5.83 29.99 -33.06
N HIS A 17 -4.81 29.65 -33.87
CA HIS A 17 -4.45 28.27 -34.15
C HIS A 17 -3.69 27.63 -32.97
N LYS A 18 -2.73 28.35 -32.36
CA LYS A 18 -2.03 27.89 -31.15
C LYS A 18 -2.99 27.69 -29.98
N SER A 19 -3.94 28.60 -29.73
CA SER A 19 -4.92 28.43 -28.64
C SER A 19 -5.88 27.26 -28.88
N ARG A 20 -6.22 26.96 -30.15
CA ARG A 20 -6.96 25.75 -30.52
C ARG A 20 -6.14 24.48 -30.31
N ILE A 21 -4.86 24.47 -30.67
CA ILE A 21 -3.97 23.31 -30.45
C ILE A 21 -3.74 23.08 -28.95
N VAL A 22 -3.55 24.13 -28.14
CA VAL A 22 -3.42 23.99 -26.68
C VAL A 22 -4.74 23.54 -26.04
N LYS A 23 -5.90 24.03 -26.51
CA LYS A 23 -7.20 23.50 -26.07
C LYS A 23 -7.45 22.07 -26.55
N LEU A 24 -6.95 21.68 -27.71
CA LEU A 24 -7.05 20.31 -28.21
C LEU A 24 -6.08 19.39 -27.47
N CYS A 25 -4.84 19.80 -27.18
CA CYS A 25 -3.89 19.06 -26.34
C CYS A 25 -4.39 18.93 -24.90
N GLY A 26 -4.83 20.01 -24.26
CA GLY A 26 -5.37 19.94 -22.90
C GLY A 26 -6.71 19.18 -22.80
N LYS A 27 -7.50 19.16 -23.88
CA LYS A 27 -8.69 18.30 -23.97
C LYS A 27 -8.33 16.85 -24.28
N GLN A 28 -7.28 16.60 -25.05
CA GLN A 28 -6.78 15.27 -25.41
C GLN A 28 -5.93 14.63 -24.30
N GLU A 29 -5.35 15.42 -23.38
CA GLU A 29 -4.77 14.98 -22.10
C GLU A 29 -5.85 14.68 -21.06
N ALA A 30 -7.00 15.38 -21.10
CA ALA A 30 -8.17 15.03 -20.29
C ALA A 30 -8.94 13.81 -20.83
N ASP A 31 -8.93 13.59 -22.15
CA ASP A 31 -9.57 12.45 -22.84
C ASP A 31 -8.65 11.22 -22.93
N ARG A 32 -7.36 11.36 -22.60
CA ARG A 32 -6.40 10.26 -22.32
C ARG A 32 -6.50 9.72 -20.89
N ARG A 33 -7.47 10.17 -20.10
CA ARG A 33 -7.85 9.50 -18.85
C ARG A 33 -8.54 8.18 -19.22
N ALA A 34 -7.72 7.13 -19.35
CA ALA A 34 -8.09 5.75 -19.09
C ALA A 34 -9.45 5.27 -19.64
N ILE A 35 -9.53 4.90 -20.92
CA ILE A 35 -10.73 4.23 -21.46
C ILE A 35 -10.74 2.76 -20.99
N GLY A 36 -11.76 2.36 -20.23
CA GLY A 36 -12.08 0.95 -19.94
C GLY A 36 -11.86 0.52 -18.48
N LEU A 37 -11.20 -0.63 -18.26
CA LEU A 37 -11.02 -1.27 -16.95
C LEU A 37 -10.27 -0.39 -15.94
N GLU A 38 -9.39 0.49 -16.40
CA GLU A 38 -8.62 1.40 -15.55
C GLU A 38 -9.53 2.40 -14.82
N TRP A 39 -10.52 2.99 -15.51
CA TRP A 39 -11.54 3.84 -14.86
C TRP A 39 -12.37 3.06 -13.83
N ILE A 40 -12.67 1.78 -14.08
CA ILE A 40 -13.38 0.92 -13.14
C ILE A 40 -12.52 0.62 -11.91
N ILE A 41 -11.22 0.40 -12.10
CA ILE A 41 -10.25 0.18 -11.01
C ILE A 41 -10.12 1.45 -10.17
N GLU A 42 -9.96 2.62 -10.80
CA GLU A 42 -9.89 3.91 -10.12
C GLU A 42 -11.18 4.19 -9.32
N LEU A 43 -12.35 3.98 -9.92
CA LEU A 43 -13.64 4.17 -9.24
C LEU A 43 -13.81 3.18 -8.07
N ALA A 44 -13.41 1.92 -8.25
CA ALA A 44 -13.45 0.91 -7.19
C ALA A 44 -12.49 1.27 -6.03
N LEU A 45 -11.29 1.77 -6.33
CA LEU A 45 -10.33 2.25 -5.33
C LEU A 45 -10.87 3.47 -4.56
N LEU A 46 -11.56 4.39 -5.25
CA LEU A 46 -12.23 5.54 -4.61
C LEU A 46 -13.40 5.12 -3.72
N LEU A 47 -14.14 4.07 -4.07
CA LEU A 47 -15.21 3.53 -3.22
C LEU A 47 -14.64 2.79 -2.00
N ILE A 48 -13.54 2.06 -2.19
CA ILE A 48 -12.75 1.39 -1.15
C ILE A 48 -12.25 2.38 -0.08
N GLN A 49 -11.97 3.62 -0.45
CA GLN A 49 -11.52 4.68 0.46
C GLN A 49 -12.52 5.01 1.58
N TYR A 50 -13.82 4.74 1.39
CA TYR A 50 -14.84 4.89 2.44
C TYR A 50 -14.94 3.67 3.37
N LEU A 51 -14.41 2.52 2.96
CA LEU A 51 -14.45 1.27 3.74
C LEU A 51 -13.31 1.18 4.77
N PHE A 52 -12.20 1.89 4.52
CA PHE A 52 -10.99 1.79 5.31
C PHE A 52 -10.61 3.12 5.99
N PRO A 53 -10.50 3.16 7.34
CA PRO A 53 -10.23 4.37 8.09
C PRO A 53 -8.86 4.98 7.74
N GLY A 54 -7.86 4.19 7.38
CA GLY A 54 -6.56 4.74 6.96
C GLY A 54 -6.64 5.60 5.69
N LEU A 55 -7.45 5.18 4.72
CA LEU A 55 -7.69 5.92 3.47
C LEU A 55 -8.63 7.11 3.69
N TYR A 56 -9.56 6.99 4.62
CA TYR A 56 -10.47 8.05 5.03
C TYR A 56 -9.74 9.22 5.73
N ILE A 57 -8.82 8.93 6.65
CA ILE A 57 -7.99 9.94 7.32
C ILE A 57 -7.16 10.73 6.30
N ARG A 58 -6.62 10.04 5.29
CA ARG A 58 -5.87 10.68 4.19
C ARG A 58 -6.75 11.66 3.41
N HIS A 59 -7.99 11.29 3.12
CA HIS A 59 -8.94 12.15 2.39
C HIS A 59 -9.36 13.38 3.19
N ILE A 60 -9.68 13.24 4.48
CA ILE A 60 -10.01 14.39 5.34
C ILE A 60 -8.80 15.33 5.45
N SER A 61 -7.62 14.76 5.62
CA SER A 61 -6.38 15.53 5.86
C SER A 61 -5.92 16.28 4.61
N GLU A 62 -6.37 15.87 3.43
CA GLU A 62 -6.15 16.58 2.16
C GLU A 62 -6.74 17.99 2.18
N ARG A 63 -7.85 18.19 2.89
CA ARG A 63 -8.49 19.51 3.04
C ARG A 63 -7.64 20.50 3.86
N TYR A 64 -6.67 20.01 4.63
CA TYR A 64 -5.80 20.81 5.50
C TYR A 64 -4.37 20.98 4.94
N GLY A 65 -4.16 20.62 3.67
CA GLY A 65 -2.89 20.78 2.94
C GLY A 65 -2.02 19.51 2.88
N THR A 66 -1.05 19.52 1.96
CA THR A 66 -0.21 18.35 1.62
C THR A 66 0.62 17.85 2.80
N VAL A 67 1.14 18.75 3.64
CA VAL A 67 1.95 18.37 4.83
C VAL A 67 1.10 17.62 5.86
N SER A 68 -0.12 18.11 6.14
CA SER A 68 -1.06 17.50 7.07
C SER A 68 -1.52 16.12 6.60
N LYS A 69 -1.78 15.96 5.29
CA LYS A 69 -2.08 14.67 4.64
C LYS A 69 -0.99 13.64 4.92
N THR A 70 0.27 14.00 4.71
CA THR A 70 1.39 13.08 4.93
C THR A 70 1.56 12.72 6.41
N MET A 71 1.57 13.72 7.30
CA MET A 71 1.74 13.50 8.73
C MET A 71 0.62 12.61 9.32
N ALA A 72 -0.63 12.84 8.92
CA ALA A 72 -1.75 12.04 9.38
C ALA A 72 -1.63 10.57 8.95
N SER A 73 -1.19 10.31 7.71
CA SER A 73 -0.98 8.95 7.21
C SER A 73 0.17 8.22 7.93
N GLU A 74 1.24 8.93 8.27
CA GLU A 74 2.38 8.39 9.03
C GLU A 74 1.97 8.05 10.48
N VAL A 75 1.24 8.95 11.15
CA VAL A 75 0.74 8.72 12.52
C VAL A 75 -0.22 7.54 12.55
N TYR A 76 -1.12 7.41 11.56
CA TYR A 76 -2.02 6.26 11.46
C TYR A 76 -1.24 4.95 11.30
N LEU A 77 -0.21 4.95 10.46
CA LEU A 77 0.63 3.76 10.24
C LEU A 77 1.35 3.31 11.52
N ILE A 78 1.93 4.25 12.26
CA ILE A 78 2.61 3.96 13.53
C ILE A 78 1.60 3.47 14.56
N THR A 79 0.44 4.11 14.65
CA THR A 79 -0.64 3.69 15.55
C THR A 79 -1.08 2.26 15.24
N LYS A 80 -1.23 1.92 13.96
CA LYS A 80 -1.57 0.57 13.50
C LYS A 80 -0.47 -0.44 13.83
N LEU A 81 0.81 -0.11 13.64
CA LEU A 81 1.93 -0.98 14.01
C LEU A 81 1.91 -1.29 15.51
N VAL A 82 1.76 -0.26 16.36
CA VAL A 82 1.68 -0.43 17.82
C VAL A 82 0.48 -1.29 18.20
N PHE A 83 -0.68 -1.07 17.56
CA PHE A 83 -1.89 -1.85 17.80
C PHE A 83 -1.72 -3.33 17.48
N VAL A 84 -1.17 -3.67 16.32
CA VAL A 84 -0.94 -5.06 15.90
C VAL A 84 0.11 -5.71 16.82
N TRP A 85 1.17 -5.00 17.18
CA TRP A 85 2.18 -5.51 18.10
C TRP A 85 1.59 -5.77 19.50
N ALA A 86 0.75 -4.86 20.00
CA ALA A 86 0.03 -5.04 21.26
C ALA A 86 -0.87 -6.29 21.22
N ILE A 87 -1.67 -6.49 20.18
CA ILE A 87 -2.53 -7.67 20.06
C ILE A 87 -1.73 -8.97 20.13
N LEU A 88 -0.57 -9.02 19.47
CA LEU A 88 0.26 -10.22 19.44
C LEU A 88 0.85 -10.58 20.81
N PHE A 89 1.33 -9.58 21.57
CA PHE A 89 2.06 -9.82 22.83
C PHE A 89 1.19 -9.81 24.08
N ILE A 90 -0.04 -9.29 24.01
CA ILE A 90 -0.94 -9.41 25.15
C ILE A 90 -1.25 -10.92 25.34
N PRO A 91 -1.10 -11.47 26.56
CA PRO A 91 -1.34 -12.88 26.87
C PRO A 91 -2.84 -13.28 26.84
N LEU A 92 -3.64 -12.65 25.97
CA LEU A 92 -5.03 -13.01 25.69
C LEU A 92 -5.18 -14.44 25.14
N TYR A 93 -4.08 -15.00 24.65
CA TYR A 93 -4.02 -16.35 24.08
C TYR A 93 -3.82 -17.45 25.13
N ASP A 94 -3.36 -17.12 26.34
CA ASP A 94 -3.07 -18.08 27.41
C ASP A 94 -4.08 -17.93 28.57
N GLN A 95 -4.93 -18.95 28.72
CA GLN A 95 -5.84 -19.23 29.84
C GLN A 95 -6.79 -18.10 30.32
N GLY A 96 -7.98 -18.01 29.73
CA GLY A 96 -9.14 -17.36 30.36
C GLY A 96 -10.17 -16.78 29.37
N PHE A 97 -9.69 -16.11 28.31
CA PHE A 97 -10.54 -15.40 27.33
C PHE A 97 -10.94 -16.27 26.11
N ARG A 98 -11.06 -17.58 26.35
CA ARG A 98 -10.80 -18.68 25.40
C ARG A 98 -11.84 -18.96 24.30
N MET A 99 -12.91 -18.18 24.14
CA MET A 99 -13.94 -18.47 23.12
C MET A 99 -14.50 -17.23 22.43
N ALA A 100 -14.71 -16.12 23.14
CA ALA A 100 -15.30 -14.91 22.55
C ALA A 100 -14.27 -14.00 21.84
N GLY A 101 -13.02 -13.98 22.29
CA GLY A 101 -11.99 -13.07 21.75
C GLY A 101 -11.38 -13.54 20.43
N TYR A 102 -11.13 -14.84 20.26
CA TYR A 102 -10.49 -15.39 19.06
C TYR A 102 -11.14 -14.96 17.73
N PRO A 103 -12.48 -15.01 17.55
CA PRO A 103 -13.08 -14.52 16.31
C PRO A 103 -12.89 -13.02 16.14
N VAL A 104 -12.97 -12.22 17.21
CA VAL A 104 -12.77 -10.76 17.13
C VAL A 104 -11.36 -10.41 16.69
N PHE A 105 -10.34 -11.06 17.25
CA PHE A 105 -8.94 -10.85 16.86
C PHE A 105 -8.67 -11.35 15.44
N LEU A 106 -9.30 -12.45 15.03
CA LEU A 106 -9.22 -12.93 13.66
C LEU A 106 -9.85 -11.94 12.67
N PHE A 107 -11.07 -11.45 12.95
CA PHE A 107 -11.71 -10.44 12.12
C PHE A 107 -10.91 -9.15 12.06
N ALA A 108 -10.35 -8.70 13.20
CA ALA A 108 -9.47 -7.54 13.24
C ALA A 108 -8.19 -7.77 12.41
N ALA A 109 -7.54 -8.93 12.52
CA ALA A 109 -6.33 -9.24 11.77
C ALA A 109 -6.61 -9.36 10.26
N LEU A 110 -7.71 -10.00 9.86
CA LEU A 110 -8.13 -10.08 8.47
C LEU A 110 -8.47 -8.69 7.92
N TYR A 111 -9.22 -7.88 8.69
CA TYR A 111 -9.54 -6.51 8.32
C TYR A 111 -8.28 -5.66 8.12
N LEU A 112 -7.33 -5.71 9.07
CA LEU A 112 -6.08 -4.96 9.00
C LEU A 112 -5.18 -5.43 7.85
N SER A 113 -5.15 -6.74 7.57
CA SER A 113 -4.44 -7.34 6.42
C SER A 113 -5.01 -6.84 5.09
N ILE A 114 -6.33 -6.87 4.96
CA ILE A 114 -7.04 -6.40 3.78
C ILE A 114 -6.79 -4.90 3.57
N GLU A 115 -6.90 -4.10 4.63
CA GLU A 115 -6.60 -2.67 4.57
C GLU A 115 -5.17 -2.39 4.11
N THR A 116 -4.17 -3.12 4.62
CA THR A 116 -2.77 -2.96 4.17
C THR A 116 -2.58 -3.36 2.71
N LEU A 117 -3.28 -4.41 2.26
CA LEU A 117 -3.19 -4.89 0.88
C LEU A 117 -3.73 -3.84 -0.10
N PHE A 118 -4.82 -3.15 0.25
CA PHE A 118 -5.39 -2.09 -0.58
C PHE A 118 -4.64 -0.75 -0.48
N TYR A 119 -3.95 -0.46 0.63
CA TYR A 119 -3.19 0.78 0.78
C TYR A 119 -2.01 0.87 -0.20
N ILE A 120 -1.34 -0.25 -0.50
CA ILE A 120 -0.13 -0.28 -1.34
C ILE A 120 -0.44 0.09 -2.81
N PRO A 121 -1.43 -0.54 -3.50
CA PRO A 121 -1.84 -0.09 -4.82
C PRO A 121 -2.29 1.36 -4.83
N THR A 122 -3.06 1.81 -3.83
CA THR A 122 -3.50 3.21 -3.77
C THR A 122 -2.31 4.15 -3.66
N LEU A 123 -1.29 3.83 -2.87
CA LEU A 123 -0.07 4.65 -2.78
C LEU A 123 0.68 4.69 -4.13
N PHE A 124 0.80 3.53 -4.78
CA PHE A 124 1.51 3.40 -6.06
C PHE A 124 0.80 4.13 -7.21
N PHE A 125 -0.52 4.03 -7.31
CA PHE A 125 -1.30 4.76 -8.31
C PHE A 125 -1.36 6.27 -8.02
N ASP A 126 -1.46 6.67 -6.75
CA ASP A 126 -1.43 8.09 -6.36
C ASP A 126 -0.07 8.72 -6.70
N GLU A 127 1.05 7.99 -6.53
CA GLU A 127 2.40 8.44 -6.92
C GLU A 127 2.54 8.63 -8.45
N GLN A 128 1.83 7.86 -9.27
CA GLN A 128 1.82 8.05 -10.73
C GLN A 128 0.99 9.25 -11.18
N VAL A 129 -0.07 9.60 -10.43
CA VAL A 129 -1.01 10.67 -10.80
C VAL A 129 -0.58 12.03 -10.23
N SER A 130 0.08 12.05 -9.06
CA SER A 130 0.46 13.30 -8.40
C SER A 130 1.97 13.57 -8.55
N HIS A 131 2.32 14.34 -9.57
CA HIS A 131 3.67 14.88 -9.82
C HIS A 131 4.21 15.83 -8.72
N GLU A 132 3.60 15.89 -7.53
CA GLU A 132 4.07 16.75 -6.43
C GLU A 132 5.14 16.03 -5.59
N HIS A 133 6.39 16.49 -5.70
CA HIS A 133 7.55 16.41 -4.78
C HIS A 133 7.53 15.41 -3.59
N TYR A 134 6.98 14.20 -3.74
CA TYR A 134 7.11 13.17 -2.73
C TYR A 134 8.56 12.69 -2.73
N SER A 135 9.22 12.83 -1.59
CA SER A 135 10.56 12.25 -1.43
C SER A 135 10.41 10.73 -1.49
N LYS A 136 10.94 10.14 -2.55
CA LYS A 136 10.86 8.69 -2.77
C LYS A 136 11.45 7.88 -1.60
N VAL A 137 12.42 8.44 -0.86
CA VAL A 137 12.96 7.86 0.40
C VAL A 137 11.87 7.63 1.44
N ARG A 138 10.93 8.59 1.59
CA ARG A 138 9.81 8.46 2.53
C ARG A 138 8.87 7.35 2.11
N GLY A 139 8.60 7.23 0.80
CA GLY A 139 7.83 6.11 0.24
C GLY A 139 8.44 4.75 0.57
N ALA A 140 9.78 4.64 0.48
CA ALA A 140 10.49 3.40 0.81
C ALA A 140 10.37 3.05 2.30
N ILE A 141 10.51 4.04 3.19
CA ILE A 141 10.36 3.85 4.64
C ILE A 141 8.92 3.43 4.98
N LEU A 142 7.92 4.10 4.41
CA LEU A 142 6.51 3.75 4.61
C LEU A 142 6.22 2.32 4.16
N MET A 143 6.70 1.93 2.97
CA MET A 143 6.58 0.55 2.50
C MET A 143 7.25 -0.44 3.45
N PHE A 144 8.46 -0.15 3.91
CA PHE A 144 9.13 -1.04 4.87
C PHE A 144 8.34 -1.22 6.17
N ILE A 145 7.70 -0.17 6.67
CA ILE A 145 6.82 -0.28 7.85
C ILE A 145 5.58 -1.14 7.54
N HIS A 146 4.94 -0.95 6.37
CA HIS A 146 3.82 -1.79 5.94
C HIS A 146 4.18 -3.27 5.82
N TYR A 147 5.40 -3.57 5.37
CA TYR A 147 5.93 -4.93 5.30
C TYR A 147 5.96 -5.59 6.68
N TRP A 148 6.47 -4.89 7.70
CA TRP A 148 6.47 -5.39 9.09
C TRP A 148 5.05 -5.58 9.64
N ILE A 149 4.13 -4.66 9.36
CA ILE A 149 2.73 -4.79 9.79
C ILE A 149 2.10 -6.06 9.22
N LEU A 150 2.33 -6.36 7.93
CA LEU A 150 1.84 -7.60 7.31
C LEU A 150 2.38 -8.84 8.03
N ILE A 151 3.69 -8.90 8.32
CA ILE A 151 4.30 -10.04 9.03
C ILE A 151 3.59 -10.29 10.37
N ILE A 152 3.41 -9.24 11.18
CA ILE A 152 2.82 -9.38 12.51
C ILE A 152 1.32 -9.75 12.40
N THR A 153 0.61 -9.21 11.39
CA THR A 153 -0.82 -9.51 11.20
C THR A 153 -1.05 -10.96 10.75
N PHE A 154 -0.18 -11.51 9.90
CA PHE A 154 -0.21 -12.93 9.56
C PHE A 154 0.11 -13.81 10.78
N ALA A 155 1.05 -13.40 11.63
CA ALA A 155 1.33 -14.10 12.89
C ALA A 155 0.09 -14.17 13.81
N ILE A 156 -0.62 -13.05 13.99
CA ILE A 156 -1.88 -13.03 14.75
C ILE A 156 -2.92 -13.97 14.13
N THR A 157 -3.01 -14.01 12.80
CA THR A 157 -3.94 -14.91 12.10
C THR A 157 -3.62 -16.37 12.40
N TYR A 158 -2.36 -16.79 12.26
CA TYR A 158 -1.95 -18.17 12.55
C TYR A 158 -2.17 -18.58 14.00
N LEU A 159 -1.90 -17.67 14.94
CA LEU A 159 -2.11 -17.91 16.36
C LEU A 159 -3.60 -18.00 16.71
N SER A 160 -4.43 -17.14 16.12
CA SER A 160 -5.88 -17.08 16.37
C SER A 160 -6.61 -18.29 15.80
N THR A 161 -6.20 -18.79 14.62
CA THR A 161 -6.81 -19.97 14.01
C THR A 161 -6.20 -21.29 14.46
N ARG A 162 -5.08 -21.25 15.22
CA ARG A 162 -4.30 -22.43 15.62
C ARG A 162 -3.98 -23.34 14.43
N SER A 163 -3.57 -22.71 13.33
CA SER A 163 -3.41 -23.38 12.04
C SER A 163 -2.05 -24.05 11.84
N ILE A 164 -1.08 -23.73 12.70
CA ILE A 164 0.32 -24.14 12.62
C ILE A 164 0.71 -25.01 13.82
N ASN A 165 1.47 -26.07 13.55
CA ASN A 165 2.01 -26.94 14.59
C ASN A 165 3.52 -27.09 14.41
N PHE A 166 4.19 -27.42 15.51
CA PHE A 166 5.54 -27.94 15.48
C PHE A 166 5.58 -29.34 14.85
N THR A 167 6.73 -29.72 14.32
CA THR A 167 6.97 -31.07 13.76
C THR A 167 6.73 -32.20 14.76
N ASN A 168 6.85 -31.93 16.07
CA ASN A 168 6.51 -32.88 17.14
C ASN A 168 4.98 -33.06 17.34
N GLY A 169 4.14 -32.39 16.54
CA GLY A 169 2.68 -32.45 16.59
C GLY A 169 2.02 -31.50 17.58
N SER A 170 2.79 -30.77 18.39
CA SER A 170 2.23 -29.80 19.33
C SER A 170 1.77 -28.51 18.63
N VAL A 171 0.60 -28.01 19.02
CA VAL A 171 0.05 -26.76 18.48
C VAL A 171 0.87 -25.58 19.00
N VAL A 172 1.20 -24.64 18.11
CA VAL A 172 1.89 -23.41 18.50
C VAL A 172 0.94 -22.53 19.31
N THR A 173 1.32 -22.23 20.55
CA THR A 173 0.53 -21.39 21.47
C THR A 173 1.25 -20.10 21.87
N LYS A 174 2.57 -20.06 21.71
CA LYS A 174 3.35 -18.88 22.05
C LYS A 174 3.32 -17.87 20.89
N PRO A 175 3.15 -16.57 21.18
CA PRO A 175 3.09 -15.55 20.14
C PRO A 175 4.42 -15.40 19.39
N PHE A 176 5.54 -15.58 20.09
CA PHE A 176 6.87 -15.48 19.47
C PHE A 176 7.10 -16.55 18.41
N ASP A 177 6.67 -17.78 18.66
CA ASP A 177 6.84 -18.90 17.72
C ASP A 177 5.99 -18.69 16.46
N SER A 178 4.79 -18.11 16.61
CA SER A 178 3.93 -17.74 15.48
C SER A 178 4.49 -16.57 14.67
N PHE A 179 5.06 -15.57 15.34
CA PHE A 179 5.78 -14.46 14.70
C PHE A 179 6.99 -14.96 13.92
N TYR A 180 7.80 -15.83 14.53
CA TYR A 180 8.92 -16.48 13.88
C TYR A 180 8.48 -17.23 12.61
N PHE A 181 7.42 -18.03 12.68
CA PHE A 181 6.86 -18.71 11.49
C PHE A 181 6.48 -17.73 10.37
N SER A 182 5.84 -16.61 10.73
CA SER A 182 5.47 -15.58 9.76
C SER A 182 6.68 -14.91 9.11
N VAL A 183 7.73 -14.61 9.90
CA VAL A 183 9.00 -14.02 9.41
C VAL A 183 9.72 -14.97 8.46
N ILE A 184 9.93 -16.24 8.84
CA ILE A 184 10.66 -17.18 7.98
C ILE A 184 9.89 -17.49 6.69
N THR A 185 8.55 -17.39 6.72
CA THR A 185 7.68 -17.53 5.54
C THR A 185 7.80 -16.29 4.65
N ALA A 186 7.74 -15.09 5.23
CA ALA A 186 7.92 -13.82 4.52
C ALA A 186 9.30 -13.70 3.85
N CYS A 187 10.34 -14.22 4.50
CA CYS A 187 11.69 -14.29 3.96
C CYS A 187 11.93 -15.51 3.05
N THR A 188 10.93 -16.38 2.86
CA THR A 188 11.04 -17.63 2.08
C THR A 188 12.16 -18.59 2.53
N ILE A 189 12.56 -18.51 3.81
CA ILE A 189 13.60 -19.36 4.40
C ILE A 189 13.04 -20.77 4.67
N GLY A 190 11.89 -20.85 5.33
CA GLY A 190 11.16 -22.10 5.56
C GLY A 190 11.97 -23.24 6.18
N TYR A 191 12.48 -23.07 7.41
CA TYR A 191 13.28 -24.10 8.11
C TYR A 191 12.57 -25.45 8.30
N GLY A 192 11.24 -25.47 8.26
CA GLY A 192 10.45 -26.70 8.33
C GLY A 192 10.21 -27.24 9.75
N ASP A 193 10.55 -26.46 10.77
CA ASP A 193 10.31 -26.73 12.19
C ASP A 193 8.85 -26.49 12.62
N ILE A 194 8.19 -25.52 11.98
CA ILE A 194 6.77 -25.22 12.11
C ILE A 194 6.11 -25.35 10.74
N THR A 195 4.99 -26.07 10.66
CA THR A 195 4.28 -26.29 9.39
C THR A 195 2.77 -26.07 9.50
N PRO A 196 2.10 -25.63 8.41
CA PRO A 196 0.64 -25.49 8.39
C PRO A 196 -0.04 -26.85 8.23
N HIS A 197 -0.78 -27.27 9.25
CA HIS A 197 -1.51 -28.55 9.21
C HIS A 197 -2.96 -28.42 8.74
N THR A 198 -3.56 -27.25 8.93
CA THR A 198 -4.97 -27.00 8.55
C THR A 198 -5.08 -26.53 7.10
N THR A 199 -6.20 -26.85 6.42
CA THR A 199 -6.48 -26.35 5.06
C THR A 199 -6.46 -24.83 5.00
N PHE A 200 -7.05 -24.18 6.01
CA PHE A 200 -7.02 -22.71 6.14
C PHE A 200 -5.59 -22.18 6.30
N GLY A 201 -4.77 -22.80 7.15
CA GLY A 201 -3.36 -22.43 7.31
C GLY A 201 -2.56 -22.51 6.02
N ARG A 202 -2.79 -23.55 5.21
CA ARG A 202 -2.15 -23.69 3.89
C ARG A 202 -2.57 -22.57 2.93
N MET A 203 -3.87 -22.23 2.90
CA MET A 203 -4.36 -21.10 2.11
C MET A 203 -3.72 -19.78 2.55
N CYS A 204 -3.63 -19.53 3.86
CA CYS A 204 -2.96 -18.35 4.41
C CYS A 204 -1.50 -18.25 3.98
N VAL A 205 -0.75 -19.37 4.02
CA VAL A 205 0.67 -19.38 3.58
C VAL A 205 0.79 -19.09 2.08
N ILE A 206 -0.09 -19.64 1.24
CA ILE A 206 -0.10 -19.36 -0.21
C ILE A 206 -0.34 -17.86 -0.45
N ILE A 207 -1.36 -17.31 0.20
CA ILE A 207 -1.72 -15.88 0.08
C ILE A 207 -0.58 -15.00 0.60
N GLN A 208 -0.02 -15.34 1.76
CA GLN A 208 1.12 -14.63 2.35
C GLN A 208 2.29 -14.62 1.36
N SER A 209 2.75 -15.78 0.90
CA SER A 209 3.87 -15.85 -0.04
C SER A 209 3.63 -15.04 -1.32
N ALA A 210 2.42 -15.09 -1.89
CA ALA A 210 2.09 -14.31 -3.08
C ALA A 210 2.17 -12.79 -2.83
N ILE A 211 1.61 -12.31 -1.72
CA ILE A 211 1.65 -10.89 -1.35
C ILE A 211 3.10 -10.43 -1.13
N PHE A 212 3.90 -11.21 -0.41
CA PHE A 212 5.27 -10.85 -0.06
C PHE A 212 6.20 -10.81 -1.28
N VAL A 213 5.99 -11.68 -2.27
CA VAL A 213 6.73 -11.63 -3.55
C VAL A 213 6.43 -10.35 -4.32
N ILE A 214 5.15 -9.98 -4.47
CA ILE A 214 4.74 -8.74 -5.15
C ILE A 214 5.30 -7.53 -4.39
N PHE A 215 5.16 -7.53 -3.07
CA PHE A 215 5.66 -6.46 -2.22
C PHE A 215 7.18 -6.28 -2.35
N GLY A 216 7.94 -7.37 -2.29
CA GLY A 216 9.39 -7.35 -2.43
C GLY A 216 9.83 -6.78 -3.77
N ALA A 217 9.15 -7.14 -4.86
CA ALA A 217 9.44 -6.62 -6.19
C ALA A 217 9.22 -5.09 -6.29
N VAL A 218 8.12 -4.58 -5.73
CA VAL A 218 7.82 -3.13 -5.70
C VAL A 218 8.85 -2.38 -4.85
N LEU A 219 9.22 -2.92 -3.69
CA LEU A 219 10.22 -2.33 -2.81
C LEU A 219 11.59 -2.21 -3.51
N ILE A 220 12.04 -3.28 -4.17
CA ILE A 220 13.29 -3.27 -4.94
C ILE A 220 13.23 -2.24 -6.07
N ASN A 221 12.12 -2.16 -6.80
CA ASN A 221 11.94 -1.18 -7.88
C ASN A 221 12.08 0.26 -7.36
N LEU A 222 11.46 0.59 -6.22
CA LEU A 222 11.57 1.91 -5.62
C LEU A 222 13.01 2.23 -5.17
N LEU A 223 13.73 1.26 -4.62
CA LEU A 223 15.11 1.46 -4.19
C LEU A 223 16.05 1.69 -5.37
N ILE A 224 15.86 1.00 -6.50
CA ILE A 224 16.66 1.15 -7.72
C ILE A 224 16.35 2.48 -8.44
N SER A 225 15.14 3.02 -8.32
CA SER A 225 14.80 4.30 -8.95
C SER A 225 15.38 5.53 -8.24
N GLN A 226 16.05 5.36 -7.09
CA GLN A 226 16.69 6.46 -6.35
C GLN A 226 18.00 6.97 -6.97
N PRO A 227 18.98 6.11 -7.30
CA PRO A 227 20.32 6.57 -7.68
C PRO A 227 20.36 7.24 -9.07
N GLN A 228 19.41 6.90 -9.95
CA GLN A 228 19.35 7.38 -11.32
C GLN A 228 19.08 8.90 -11.40
N ASP A 229 18.20 9.43 -10.54
CA ASP A 229 17.87 10.87 -10.56
C ASP A 229 19.01 11.74 -10.00
N ASN A 230 19.70 11.26 -8.97
CA ASN A 230 20.79 12.03 -8.34
C ASN A 230 22.05 12.12 -9.23
N ALA A 231 22.31 11.12 -10.07
CA ALA A 231 23.47 11.11 -10.97
C ALA A 231 23.30 12.03 -12.19
N ASN A 232 22.05 12.32 -12.59
CA ASN A 232 21.76 13.22 -13.71
C ASN A 232 21.86 14.70 -13.31
N ILE A 233 21.61 15.03 -12.04
CA ILE A 233 21.71 16.40 -11.50
C ILE A 233 23.18 16.90 -11.43
N HIS A 234 24.17 16.02 -11.50
CA HIS A 234 25.60 16.39 -11.50
C HIS A 234 26.25 16.37 -12.89
N LYS A 235 25.46 16.18 -13.95
CA LYS A 235 25.96 16.20 -15.34
C LYS A 235 25.50 17.41 -16.16
N ASP A 236 24.61 18.24 -15.61
CA ASP A 236 24.17 19.52 -16.16
C ASP A 236 24.76 20.70 -15.37
#